data_AF-A0A8C0MQF1-F1
#
_entry.id   AF-A0A8C0MQF1-F1
#
_cell.length_a   1.000
_cell.length_b   1.000
_cell.length_c   1.000
_cell.angle_alpha   90.00
_cell.angle_beta   90.00
_cell.angle_gamma   90.00
#
_symmetry.space_group_name_H-M   'P 1'
#
loop_
_entity.id
_entity.type
_entity.pdbx_description
1 polymer ?
#
loop_
_entity_poly.entity_id
_entity_poly.type
_entity_poly.pdbx_seq_one_letter_code
_entity_poly.pdbx_strand_id
1 'polypeptide(L)'
;MKSLLLLVLISICWADHHSDNYTLNYDRVIHIQAENGPRLLVEAEQAKVFSHRGGNVTLPCKFYRDPTAFGSGTHKIRIKWTKLTSDYLKEVDVFVSMGYHRKAYGGYQGRVFLKGGSENDASLVIADLTLEDYGKYKCEVIEGLEDDTAVVALELQGVVFPYFPRLGRYNLNFHEAQQACLDQDAVIASFDQLYEAWRGGLDWCNAGWLSDGSVQYPITKPREPCGGQNTVPGVRNYGFWDKDKSRYDVFCFTSNFNGRFYYLIHPTKLTYDEAVQACLNDGAQIAKVGQIFAAWKLLGYDRCDAGWLADGSVRYPISRPRRRCSPTEAAVRFVGFPDKKHKLYGVYCFRAYN
;
A
#
# COMPACT_ATOMS: atom_id res chain seq x y z
N MET A 1 -1.31 11.27 88.56
CA MET A 1 0.16 11.22 88.54
C MET A 1 0.65 11.72 87.18
N LYS A 2 1.35 12.86 87.18
CA LYS A 2 2.44 13.34 86.29
C LYS A 2 2.44 12.80 84.83
N SER A 3 2.07 13.61 83.84
CA SER A 3 2.89 14.63 83.13
C SER A 3 4.03 14.05 82.28
N LEU A 4 3.92 14.24 80.95
CA LEU A 4 5.04 14.43 80.03
C LEU A 4 4.61 15.43 78.96
N LEU A 5 5.19 16.63 79.04
CA LEU A 5 5.17 17.70 78.03
C LEU A 5 6.50 17.65 77.25
N LEU A 6 6.45 17.85 75.94
CA LEU A 6 7.51 18.49 75.14
C LEU A 6 6.89 18.90 73.77
N LEU A 7 6.47 20.16 73.63
CA LEU A 7 7.22 21.29 73.02
C LEU A 7 7.11 21.32 71.48
N VAL A 8 6.10 22.05 70.98
CA VAL A 8 6.11 22.59 69.61
C VAL A 8 6.38 24.09 69.72
N LEU A 9 7.58 24.50 69.33
CA LEU A 9 7.93 25.90 69.10
C LEU A 9 7.33 26.32 67.76
N ILE A 10 6.28 27.14 67.81
CA ILE A 10 5.76 27.83 66.63
C ILE A 10 6.68 29.03 66.40
N SER A 11 7.61 28.89 65.44
CA SER A 11 8.40 30.02 64.94
C SER A 11 7.49 30.88 64.07
N ILE A 12 7.16 32.08 64.58
CA ILE A 12 6.40 33.08 63.84
C ILE A 12 7.41 33.85 62.98
N CYS A 13 7.62 33.42 61.73
CA CYS A 13 8.30 34.24 60.74
C CYS A 13 7.29 35.24 60.15
N TRP A 14 7.49 36.51 60.47
CA TRP A 14 6.86 37.63 59.76
C TRP A 14 7.49 37.70 58.37
N ALA A 15 6.66 37.55 57.33
CA ALA A 15 7.09 37.82 55.96
C ALA A 15 6.75 39.28 55.65
N ASP A 16 7.79 40.08 55.42
CA ASP A 16 7.66 41.44 54.89
C ASP A 16 6.96 41.42 53.54
N HIS A 17 5.97 42.30 53.40
CA HIS A 17 5.17 42.46 52.20
C HIS A 17 5.98 43.24 51.15
N HIS A 18 6.77 42.54 50.33
CA HIS A 18 7.38 43.14 49.16
C HIS A 18 6.34 43.27 48.04
N SER A 19 6.05 44.51 47.66
CA SER A 19 5.19 44.86 46.52
C SER A 19 5.99 44.75 45.22
N ASP A 20 5.96 43.59 44.56
CA ASP A 20 6.47 43.48 43.19
C ASP A 20 5.31 43.42 42.19
N ASN A 21 5.33 44.45 41.35
CA ASN A 21 4.36 44.83 40.36
C ASN A 21 4.48 43.88 39.15
N TYR A 22 3.79 42.74 39.17
CA TYR A 22 3.66 41.90 37.99
C TYR A 22 2.72 42.57 36.99
N THR A 23 3.32 43.30 36.05
CA THR A 23 2.67 43.73 34.82
C THR A 23 2.25 42.46 34.07
N LEU A 24 0.94 42.21 34.04
CA LEU A 24 0.33 41.23 33.15
C LEU A 24 0.68 41.63 31.71
N ASN A 25 1.67 40.96 31.14
CA ASN A 25 1.96 41.07 29.72
C ASN A 25 0.79 40.39 29.02
N TYR A 26 -0.15 41.20 28.53
CA TYR A 26 -1.18 40.74 27.61
C TYR A 26 -0.44 40.18 26.40
N ASP A 27 -0.39 38.85 26.29
CA ASP A 27 -0.17 38.20 25.01
C ASP A 27 -1.26 38.73 24.08
N ARG A 28 -0.87 39.70 23.24
CA ARG A 28 -1.66 40.10 22.09
C ARG A 28 -1.71 38.90 21.17
N VAL A 29 -2.72 38.05 21.35
CA VAL A 29 -3.20 37.19 20.29
C VAL A 29 -3.68 38.12 19.19
N ILE A 30 -2.83 38.32 18.19
CA ILE A 30 -3.21 38.99 16.96
C ILE A 30 -4.18 38.03 16.26
N HIS A 31 -5.47 38.24 16.45
CA HIS A 31 -6.46 37.71 15.52
C HIS A 31 -6.24 38.45 14.20
N ILE A 32 -5.49 37.84 13.29
CA ILE A 32 -5.54 38.22 11.87
C ILE A 32 -6.94 37.78 11.41
N GLN A 33 -7.90 38.69 11.47
CA GLN A 33 -9.08 38.59 10.62
C GLN A 33 -8.53 38.66 9.19
N ALA A 34 -8.42 37.50 8.54
CA ALA A 34 -8.22 37.44 7.10
C ALA A 34 -9.50 38.00 6.47
N GLU A 35 -9.55 39.31 6.26
CA GLU A 35 -10.65 39.97 5.55
C GLU A 35 -10.69 39.60 4.06
N ASN A 36 -9.68 38.87 3.56
CA ASN A 36 -9.62 38.30 2.22
C ASN A 36 -9.34 36.79 2.32
N GLY A 37 -9.99 35.99 1.48
CA GLY A 37 -9.82 34.53 1.42
C GLY A 37 -8.39 34.08 1.06
N PRO A 38 -8.13 32.76 0.97
CA PRO A 38 -6.80 32.24 0.66
C PRO A 38 -6.30 32.80 -0.69
N ARG A 39 -5.09 33.37 -0.70
CA ARG A 39 -4.49 34.01 -1.89
C ARG A 39 -4.06 33.00 -2.95
N LEU A 40 -3.81 31.78 -2.53
CA LEU A 40 -3.48 30.63 -3.34
C LEU A 40 -4.38 29.47 -2.91
N LEU A 41 -5.06 28.86 -3.87
CA LEU A 41 -5.91 27.69 -3.65
C LEU A 41 -5.46 26.56 -4.56
N VAL A 42 -5.25 25.36 -4.02
CA VAL A 42 -4.88 24.16 -4.75
C VAL A 42 -6.00 23.14 -4.68
N GLU A 43 -6.48 22.70 -5.83
CA GLU A 43 -7.57 21.75 -5.95
C GLU A 43 -7.16 20.53 -6.77
N ALA A 44 -7.48 19.35 -6.24
CA ALA A 44 -7.47 18.12 -7.00
C ALA A 44 -8.89 17.82 -7.50
N GLU A 45 -9.13 17.99 -8.80
CA GLU A 45 -10.44 17.67 -9.42
C GLU A 45 -10.91 16.24 -9.12
N GLN A 46 -9.97 15.32 -8.95
CA GLN A 46 -10.21 13.94 -8.55
C GLN A 46 -9.30 13.59 -7.37
N ALA A 47 -9.90 13.28 -6.23
CA ALA A 47 -9.16 12.83 -5.04
C ALA A 47 -8.57 11.43 -5.20
N LYS A 48 -9.04 10.64 -6.17
CA LYS A 48 -8.59 9.28 -6.45
C LYS A 48 -8.55 9.01 -7.96
N VAL A 49 -7.45 8.44 -8.43
CA VAL A 49 -7.25 8.02 -9.82
C VAL A 49 -6.88 6.55 -9.88
N PHE A 50 -7.31 5.87 -10.94
CA PHE A 50 -7.06 4.44 -11.15
C PHE A 50 -6.19 4.21 -12.38
N SER A 51 -5.22 3.31 -12.26
CA SER A 51 -4.44 2.83 -13.41
C SER A 51 -4.01 1.37 -13.19
N HIS A 52 -3.08 0.87 -14.00
CA HIS A 52 -2.54 -0.49 -13.90
C HIS A 52 -1.02 -0.44 -14.09
N ARG A 53 -0.32 -1.48 -13.62
CA ARG A 53 1.14 -1.61 -13.80
C ARG A 53 1.52 -1.53 -15.29
N GLY A 54 2.57 -0.78 -15.58
CA GLY A 54 3.05 -0.46 -16.93
C GLY A 54 2.24 0.63 -17.65
N GLY A 55 1.11 1.06 -17.08
CA GLY A 55 0.31 2.17 -17.59
C GLY A 55 0.88 3.53 -17.20
N ASN A 56 0.24 4.58 -17.71
CA ASN A 56 0.51 5.96 -17.33
C ASN A 56 -0.67 6.52 -16.54
N VAL A 57 -0.44 7.51 -15.70
CA VAL A 57 -1.51 8.22 -14.97
C VAL A 57 -1.18 9.70 -14.85
N THR A 58 -2.23 10.53 -14.80
CA THR A 58 -2.11 11.93 -14.42
C THR A 58 -2.73 12.12 -13.04
N LEU A 59 -1.96 12.64 -12.10
CA LEU A 59 -2.45 13.11 -10.80
C LEU A 59 -2.91 14.55 -10.97
N PRO A 60 -4.23 14.83 -10.92
CA PRO A 60 -4.74 16.18 -11.15
C PRO A 60 -4.36 17.11 -10.01
N CYS A 61 -3.84 18.28 -10.35
CA CYS A 61 -3.59 19.37 -9.42
C CYS A 61 -3.68 20.69 -10.16
N LYS A 62 -4.73 21.46 -9.90
CA LYS A 62 -4.89 22.82 -10.42
C LYS A 62 -4.77 23.80 -9.27
N PHE A 63 -4.34 25.01 -9.59
CA PHE A 63 -4.25 26.04 -8.57
C PHE A 63 -4.75 27.38 -9.09
N TYR A 64 -5.30 28.18 -8.19
CA TYR A 64 -5.90 29.47 -8.49
C TYR A 64 -5.24 30.53 -7.62
N ARG A 65 -4.88 31.65 -8.25
CA ARG A 65 -4.32 32.82 -7.57
C ARG A 65 -5.41 33.88 -7.44
N ASP A 66 -5.41 34.60 -6.34
CA ASP A 66 -6.15 35.87 -6.25
C ASP A 66 -5.42 36.94 -7.08
N PRO A 67 -6.02 37.45 -8.17
CA PRO A 67 -5.40 38.47 -9.01
C PRO A 67 -5.33 39.85 -8.32
N THR A 68 -6.06 40.06 -7.22
CA THR A 68 -6.10 41.32 -6.47
C THR A 68 -5.10 41.40 -5.32
N ALA A 69 -4.42 40.29 -5.02
CA ALA A 69 -3.42 40.24 -3.96
C ALA A 69 -2.16 41.04 -4.31
N PHE A 70 -1.69 41.86 -3.35
CA PHE A 70 -0.46 42.66 -3.50
C PHE A 70 0.75 41.74 -3.72
N GLY A 71 1.43 41.86 -4.87
CA GLY A 71 2.56 40.99 -5.24
C GLY A 71 2.21 39.71 -6.01
N SER A 72 0.92 39.49 -6.32
CA SER A 72 0.45 38.37 -7.16
C SER A 72 1.18 38.35 -8.52
N GLY A 73 1.81 37.23 -8.89
CA GLY A 73 2.55 37.07 -10.14
C GLY A 73 3.97 37.67 -10.16
N THR A 74 4.44 38.25 -9.05
CA THR A 74 5.84 38.72 -8.93
C THR A 74 6.80 37.60 -8.52
N HIS A 75 6.31 36.59 -7.81
CA HIS A 75 7.08 35.44 -7.35
C HIS A 75 6.93 34.26 -8.31
N LYS A 76 8.01 33.51 -8.50
CA LYS A 76 7.97 32.28 -9.31
C LYS A 76 7.26 31.18 -8.52
N ILE A 77 6.35 30.49 -9.20
CA ILE A 77 5.68 29.32 -8.63
C ILE A 77 6.64 28.16 -8.50
N ARG A 78 6.63 27.55 -7.32
CA ARG A 78 7.27 26.27 -7.05
C ARG A 78 6.20 25.21 -6.86
N ILE A 79 6.28 24.14 -7.65
CA ILE A 79 5.43 22.96 -7.53
C ILE A 79 6.27 21.85 -6.92
N LYS A 80 5.77 21.24 -5.85
CA LYS A 80 6.37 20.08 -5.21
C LYS A 80 5.35 18.95 -5.16
N TRP A 81 5.76 17.78 -5.62
CA TRP A 81 5.03 16.54 -5.44
C TRP A 81 5.82 15.62 -4.52
N THR A 82 5.14 15.13 -3.49
CA THR A 82 5.66 14.12 -2.56
C THR A 82 4.71 12.93 -2.49
N LYS A 83 5.26 11.75 -2.17
CA LYS A 83 4.47 10.56 -1.86
C LYS A 83 4.44 10.36 -0.35
N LEU A 84 3.25 10.18 0.21
CA LEU A 84 3.06 9.87 1.62
C LEU A 84 3.42 8.40 1.87
N THR A 85 4.17 8.14 2.94
CA THR A 85 4.42 6.76 3.40
C THR A 85 3.13 6.09 3.89
N SER A 86 3.12 4.76 3.97
CA SER A 86 1.91 3.99 4.36
C SER A 86 1.43 4.30 5.78
N ASP A 87 2.33 4.75 6.66
CA ASP A 87 2.03 5.22 8.02
C ASP A 87 1.64 6.71 8.07
N TYR A 88 1.69 7.42 6.92
CA TYR A 88 1.44 8.86 6.78
C TYR A 88 2.39 9.76 7.59
N LEU A 89 3.48 9.23 8.13
CA LEU A 89 4.40 9.97 9.00
C LEU A 89 5.52 10.67 8.22
N LYS A 90 5.79 10.25 6.98
CA LYS A 90 6.89 10.76 6.17
C LYS A 90 6.44 11.04 4.75
N GLU A 91 7.12 12.00 4.13
CA GLU A 91 6.95 12.35 2.73
C GLU A 91 8.23 12.04 1.96
N VAL A 92 8.10 11.29 0.87
CA VAL A 92 9.19 10.99 -0.05
C VAL A 92 9.09 11.92 -1.25
N ASP A 93 10.16 12.66 -1.54
CA ASP A 93 10.19 13.55 -2.69
C ASP A 93 9.99 12.76 -4.00
N VAL A 94 9.09 13.25 -4.86
CA VAL A 94 8.79 12.66 -6.18
C VAL A 94 9.27 13.59 -7.27
N PHE A 95 8.83 14.85 -7.25
CA PHE A 95 9.12 15.82 -8.30
C PHE A 95 9.06 17.25 -7.76
N VAL A 96 9.98 18.10 -8.23
CA VAL A 96 9.99 19.54 -7.94
C VAL A 96 10.17 20.32 -9.24
N SER A 97 9.40 21.39 -9.42
CA SER A 97 9.53 22.34 -10.52
C SER A 97 9.52 23.77 -10.01
N MET A 98 10.42 24.60 -10.53
CA MET A 98 10.47 26.04 -10.31
C MET A 98 10.91 26.72 -11.60
N GLY A 99 9.96 27.27 -12.36
CA GLY A 99 10.20 27.78 -13.71
C GLY A 99 10.77 26.69 -14.64
N TYR A 100 11.97 26.92 -15.18
CA TYR A 100 12.65 25.96 -16.07
C TYR A 100 13.40 24.85 -15.31
N HIS A 101 13.63 25.01 -14.00
CA HIS A 101 14.32 24.01 -13.20
C HIS A 101 13.34 22.93 -12.78
N ARG A 102 13.61 21.70 -13.21
CA ARG A 102 12.78 20.52 -12.91
C ARG A 102 13.67 19.41 -12.40
N LYS A 103 13.22 18.71 -11.37
CA LYS A 103 13.97 17.61 -10.76
C LYS A 103 13.03 16.51 -10.31
N ALA A 104 13.26 15.31 -10.81
CA ALA A 104 12.64 14.08 -10.31
C ALA A 104 13.59 13.36 -9.35
N TYR A 105 13.03 12.59 -8.43
CA TYR A 105 13.77 11.95 -7.33
C TYR A 105 13.54 10.43 -7.31
N GLY A 106 14.52 9.68 -6.79
CA GLY A 106 14.42 8.22 -6.61
C GLY A 106 13.99 7.47 -7.88
N GLY A 107 13.12 6.47 -7.70
CA GLY A 107 12.56 5.66 -8.79
C GLY A 107 11.63 6.41 -9.75
N TYR A 108 11.40 7.72 -9.58
CA TYR A 108 10.59 8.54 -10.48
C TYR A 108 11.43 9.22 -11.58
N GLN A 109 12.75 9.16 -11.49
CA GLN A 109 13.64 9.77 -12.48
C GLN A 109 13.38 9.22 -13.89
N GLY A 110 13.19 10.12 -14.85
CA GLY A 110 12.96 9.79 -16.26
C GLY A 110 11.52 9.42 -16.62
N ARG A 111 10.61 9.31 -15.65
CA ARG A 111 9.22 8.88 -15.90
C ARG A 111 8.14 9.79 -15.31
N VAL A 112 8.52 10.87 -14.62
CA VAL A 112 7.57 11.88 -14.13
C VAL A 112 7.82 13.25 -14.75
N PHE A 113 6.73 13.94 -15.09
CA PHE A 113 6.76 15.27 -15.68
C PHE A 113 5.42 15.98 -15.46
N LEU A 114 5.43 17.32 -15.47
CA LEU A 114 4.18 18.08 -15.47
C LEU A 114 3.47 17.88 -16.80
N LYS A 115 2.15 17.68 -16.77
CA LYS A 115 1.32 17.48 -17.96
C LYS A 115 1.48 18.63 -18.97
N GLY A 116 1.54 19.86 -18.46
CA GLY A 116 1.58 21.07 -19.29
C GLY A 116 0.24 21.35 -19.98
N GLY A 117 0.06 22.59 -20.44
CA GLY A 117 -1.13 23.03 -21.19
C GLY A 117 -1.83 24.27 -20.63
N SER A 118 -1.65 24.58 -19.34
CA SER A 118 -2.13 25.80 -18.69
C SER A 118 -1.09 26.30 -17.69
N GLU A 119 -1.01 27.62 -17.48
CA GLU A 119 -0.11 28.23 -16.49
C GLU A 119 -0.48 27.87 -15.03
N ASN A 120 -1.73 27.42 -14.83
CA ASN A 120 -2.31 27.09 -13.52
C ASN A 120 -2.48 25.57 -13.32
N ASP A 121 -1.83 24.77 -14.16
CA ASP A 121 -1.89 23.30 -14.10
C ASP A 121 -0.58 22.73 -13.54
N ALA A 122 -0.66 22.22 -12.32
CA ALA A 122 0.42 21.55 -11.60
C ALA A 122 0.29 20.01 -11.65
N SER A 123 -0.57 19.47 -12.51
CA SER A 123 -0.82 18.03 -12.61
C SER A 123 0.44 17.25 -13.01
N LEU A 124 0.71 16.18 -12.27
CA LEU A 124 1.87 15.32 -12.48
C LEU A 124 1.49 14.10 -13.32
N VAL A 125 2.19 13.89 -14.42
CA VAL A 125 2.13 12.62 -15.17
C VAL A 125 3.19 11.69 -14.61
N ILE A 126 2.78 10.46 -14.30
CA ILE A 126 3.67 9.36 -13.95
C ILE A 126 3.51 8.29 -15.05
N ALA A 127 4.60 8.02 -15.75
CA ALA A 127 4.68 6.99 -16.78
C ALA A 127 5.28 5.69 -16.22
N ASP A 128 4.99 4.58 -16.91
CA ASP A 128 5.49 3.24 -16.59
C ASP A 128 5.31 2.88 -15.10
N LEU A 129 4.04 2.76 -14.70
CA LEU A 129 3.68 2.56 -13.30
C LEU A 129 4.19 1.22 -12.76
N THR A 130 4.84 1.27 -11.60
CA THR A 130 5.26 0.09 -10.84
C THR A 130 4.27 -0.21 -9.71
N LEU A 131 4.36 -1.40 -9.11
CA LEU A 131 3.54 -1.72 -7.93
C LEU A 131 3.83 -0.80 -6.73
N GLU A 132 5.05 -0.28 -6.65
CA GLU A 132 5.47 0.64 -5.60
C GLU A 132 4.90 2.04 -5.80
N ASP A 133 4.31 2.36 -6.95
CA ASP A 133 3.72 3.69 -7.18
C ASP A 133 2.36 3.85 -6.52
N TYR A 134 1.72 2.75 -6.10
CA TYR A 134 0.50 2.81 -5.31
C TYR A 134 0.70 3.69 -4.06
N GLY A 135 -0.23 4.61 -3.81
CA GLY A 135 -0.22 5.42 -2.60
C GLY A 135 -0.85 6.80 -2.78
N LYS A 136 -0.73 7.63 -1.76
CA LYS A 136 -1.23 9.01 -1.77
C LYS A 136 -0.10 9.97 -2.08
N TYR A 137 -0.39 10.93 -2.94
CA TYR A 137 0.55 11.93 -3.41
C TYR A 137 0.05 13.31 -3.03
N LYS A 138 0.92 14.12 -2.44
CA LYS A 138 0.63 15.50 -2.08
C LYS A 138 1.20 16.42 -3.15
N CYS A 139 0.33 17.23 -3.74
CA CYS A 139 0.69 18.39 -4.55
C CYS A 139 0.77 19.60 -3.62
N GLU A 140 1.90 20.29 -3.62
CA GLU A 140 2.14 21.50 -2.85
C GLU A 140 2.59 22.59 -3.83
N VAL A 141 1.81 23.67 -3.90
CA VAL A 141 2.10 24.83 -4.74
C VAL A 141 2.46 25.99 -3.84
N ILE A 142 3.60 26.64 -4.13
CA ILE A 142 4.18 27.67 -3.29
C ILE A 142 4.44 28.91 -4.14
N GLU A 143 3.96 30.08 -3.69
CA GLU A 143 4.20 31.40 -4.26
C GLU A 143 4.68 32.36 -3.16
N GLY A 144 5.99 32.65 -3.13
CA GLY A 144 6.56 33.53 -2.10
C GLY A 144 6.45 32.89 -0.71
N LEU A 145 5.55 33.41 0.12
CA LEU A 145 5.26 32.92 1.49
C LEU A 145 3.92 32.19 1.59
N GLU A 146 3.12 32.19 0.51
CA GLU A 146 1.82 31.52 0.46
C GLU A 146 2.00 30.12 -0.11
N ASP A 147 1.40 29.12 0.51
CA ASP A 147 1.35 27.75 0.06
C ASP A 147 -0.03 27.14 0.29
N ASP A 148 -0.43 26.23 -0.61
CA ASP A 148 -1.59 25.38 -0.40
C ASP A 148 -1.34 24.00 -1.03
N THR A 149 -2.13 23.00 -0.60
CA THR A 149 -1.90 21.61 -0.94
C THR A 149 -3.16 20.85 -1.29
N ALA A 150 -3.01 19.86 -2.18
CA ALA A 150 -4.05 18.87 -2.45
C ALA A 150 -3.44 17.46 -2.44
N VAL A 151 -4.25 16.46 -2.05
CA VAL A 151 -3.82 15.06 -2.01
C VAL A 151 -4.61 14.24 -3.02
N VAL A 152 -3.89 13.45 -3.81
CA VAL A 152 -4.45 12.50 -4.79
C VAL A 152 -4.02 11.08 -4.45
N ALA A 153 -4.98 10.17 -4.32
CA ALA A 153 -4.72 8.74 -4.19
C ALA A 153 -4.57 8.07 -5.57
N LEU A 154 -3.44 7.41 -5.80
CA LEU A 154 -3.22 6.53 -6.96
C LEU A 154 -3.52 5.09 -6.57
N GLU A 155 -4.57 4.52 -7.16
CA GLU A 155 -4.92 3.12 -7.02
C GLU A 155 -4.56 2.32 -8.26
N LEU A 156 -4.05 1.11 -8.03
CA LEU A 156 -3.73 0.18 -9.10
C LEU A 156 -4.81 -0.90 -9.16
N GLN A 157 -5.31 -1.18 -10.35
CA GLN A 157 -6.14 -2.36 -10.59
C GLN A 157 -5.30 -3.61 -10.30
N GLY A 158 -5.79 -4.48 -9.43
CA GLY A 158 -5.01 -5.62 -8.99
C GLY A 158 -5.81 -6.61 -8.15
N VAL A 159 -5.07 -7.49 -7.48
CA VAL A 159 -5.62 -8.55 -6.64
C VAL A 159 -4.75 -8.74 -5.41
N VAL A 160 -5.42 -8.80 -4.25
CA VAL A 160 -4.80 -9.24 -3.00
C VAL A 160 -4.91 -10.75 -2.89
N PHE A 161 -3.82 -11.40 -2.50
CA PHE A 161 -3.80 -12.84 -2.23
C PHE A 161 -3.02 -13.16 -0.94
N PRO A 162 -3.48 -14.15 -0.17
CA PRO A 162 -2.75 -14.64 0.98
C PRO A 162 -1.55 -15.48 0.54
N TYR A 163 -0.45 -15.38 1.27
CA TYR A 163 0.77 -16.13 1.01
C TYR A 163 1.43 -16.62 2.31
N PHE A 164 1.90 -17.87 2.28
CA PHE A 164 2.76 -18.47 3.29
C PHE A 164 3.79 -19.37 2.60
N PRO A 165 5.01 -19.49 3.14
CA PRO A 165 6.09 -20.24 2.51
C PRO A 165 5.91 -21.76 2.72
N ARG A 166 6.75 -22.55 2.03
CA ARG A 166 6.79 -24.01 2.17
C ARG A 166 7.00 -24.49 3.62
N LEU A 167 7.67 -23.71 4.45
CA LEU A 167 7.92 -24.03 5.86
C LEU A 167 6.63 -24.09 6.70
N GLY A 168 5.52 -23.59 6.16
CA GLY A 168 4.21 -23.57 6.80
C GLY A 168 3.78 -22.16 7.18
N ARG A 169 2.60 -22.08 7.81
CA ARG A 169 2.00 -20.80 8.23
C ARG A 169 2.74 -20.18 9.41
N TYR A 170 2.65 -18.86 9.53
CA TYR A 170 3.20 -18.06 10.62
C TYR A 170 4.72 -18.20 10.78
N ASN A 171 5.42 -18.22 9.65
CA ASN A 171 6.89 -18.37 9.58
C ASN A 171 7.61 -17.16 8.97
N LEU A 172 6.92 -16.06 8.67
CA LEU A 172 7.53 -14.86 8.09
C LEU A 172 7.50 -13.71 9.10
N ASN A 173 8.66 -13.12 9.40
CA ASN A 173 8.69 -11.77 9.95
C ASN A 173 8.37 -10.74 8.86
N PHE A 174 8.31 -9.45 9.21
CA PHE A 174 7.87 -8.41 8.27
C PHE A 174 8.80 -8.30 7.04
N HIS A 175 10.11 -8.37 7.26
CA HIS A 175 11.10 -8.26 6.19
C HIS A 175 11.11 -9.48 5.26
N GLU A 176 10.99 -10.69 5.83
CA GLU A 176 10.82 -11.94 5.08
C GLU A 176 9.50 -11.93 4.31
N ALA A 177 8.42 -11.40 4.89
CA ALA A 177 7.13 -11.23 4.23
C ALA A 177 7.20 -10.27 3.04
N GLN A 178 7.95 -9.18 3.17
CA GLN A 178 8.19 -8.24 2.06
C GLN A 178 8.91 -8.93 0.92
N GLN A 179 10.01 -9.61 1.22
CA GLN A 179 10.78 -10.35 0.21
C GLN A 179 9.96 -11.46 -0.43
N ALA A 180 9.16 -12.18 0.36
CA ALA A 180 8.28 -13.23 -0.14
C ALA A 180 7.26 -12.71 -1.17
N CYS A 181 6.65 -11.54 -0.95
CA CYS A 181 5.78 -10.94 -1.96
C CYS A 181 6.55 -10.55 -3.23
N LEU A 182 7.74 -9.93 -3.10
CA LEU A 182 8.57 -9.54 -4.24
C LEU A 182 8.99 -10.75 -5.09
N ASP A 183 9.39 -11.85 -4.45
CA ASP A 183 9.73 -13.10 -5.11
C ASP A 183 8.56 -13.65 -5.94
N GLN A 184 7.32 -13.35 -5.53
CA GLN A 184 6.09 -13.75 -6.20
C GLN A 184 5.50 -12.70 -7.16
N ASP A 185 6.26 -11.69 -7.58
CA ASP A 185 5.81 -10.60 -8.47
C ASP A 185 4.66 -9.78 -7.86
N ALA A 186 4.84 -9.42 -6.59
CA ALA A 186 3.88 -8.69 -5.78
C ALA A 186 4.60 -7.78 -4.78
N VAL A 187 3.83 -6.91 -4.10
CA VAL A 187 4.26 -6.13 -2.92
C VAL A 187 3.38 -6.49 -1.74
N ILE A 188 3.76 -6.14 -0.51
CA ILE A 188 2.84 -6.30 0.64
C ILE A 188 1.61 -5.41 0.40
N ALA A 189 0.42 -5.97 0.61
CA ALA A 189 -0.83 -5.24 0.46
C ALA A 189 -0.98 -4.16 1.54
N SER A 190 -1.58 -3.03 1.16
CA SER A 190 -2.04 -2.03 2.13
C SER A 190 -3.32 -2.48 2.83
N PHE A 191 -3.66 -1.82 3.94
CA PHE A 191 -4.96 -2.01 4.59
C PHE A 191 -6.11 -1.72 3.62
N ASP A 192 -6.05 -0.62 2.87
CA ASP A 192 -7.09 -0.25 1.91
C ASP A 192 -7.28 -1.35 0.87
N GLN A 193 -6.19 -1.92 0.34
CA GLN A 193 -6.25 -3.04 -0.61
C GLN A 193 -6.86 -4.30 0.02
N LEU A 194 -6.49 -4.65 1.25
CA LEU A 194 -7.09 -5.80 1.95
C LEU A 194 -8.58 -5.59 2.22
N TYR A 195 -8.95 -4.38 2.63
CA TYR A 195 -10.34 -4.01 2.89
C TYR A 195 -11.19 -4.12 1.62
N GLU A 196 -10.69 -3.61 0.49
CA GLU A 196 -11.35 -3.77 -0.81
C GLU A 196 -11.46 -5.24 -1.24
N ALA A 197 -10.42 -6.03 -1.01
CA ALA A 197 -10.47 -7.47 -1.29
C ALA A 197 -11.52 -8.19 -0.43
N TRP A 198 -11.65 -7.83 0.85
CA TRP A 198 -12.69 -8.33 1.74
C TRP A 198 -14.09 -7.94 1.28
N ARG A 199 -14.31 -6.68 0.89
CA ARG A 199 -15.59 -6.24 0.28
C ARG A 199 -15.90 -7.02 -0.99
N GLY A 200 -14.87 -7.39 -1.74
CA GLY A 200 -14.94 -8.27 -2.91
C GLY A 200 -15.12 -9.76 -2.60
N GLY A 201 -15.26 -10.15 -1.33
CA GLY A 201 -15.55 -11.52 -0.89
C GLY A 201 -14.35 -12.33 -0.41
N LEU A 202 -13.16 -11.71 -0.22
CA LEU A 202 -12.01 -12.42 0.33
C LEU A 202 -12.27 -12.84 1.79
N ASP A 203 -12.25 -14.14 2.03
CA ASP A 203 -12.37 -14.75 3.35
C ASP A 203 -11.12 -15.60 3.65
N TRP A 204 -10.32 -15.18 4.63
CA TRP A 204 -9.07 -15.85 4.97
C TRP A 204 -8.81 -15.80 6.48
N CYS A 205 -8.77 -16.97 7.10
CA CYS A 205 -8.65 -17.12 8.56
C CYS A 205 -7.21 -17.38 9.00
N ASN A 206 -6.28 -16.59 8.49
CA ASN A 206 -4.90 -16.54 8.95
C ASN A 206 -4.44 -15.09 8.96
N ALA A 207 -3.86 -14.70 10.10
CA ALA A 207 -3.32 -13.37 10.30
C ALA A 207 -2.08 -13.17 9.42
N GLY A 208 -2.02 -12.04 8.72
CA GLY A 208 -0.91 -11.72 7.83
C GLY A 208 -0.48 -10.26 7.89
N TRP A 209 0.80 -10.03 7.61
CA TRP A 209 1.39 -8.69 7.52
C TRP A 209 0.76 -7.83 6.42
N LEU A 210 0.64 -6.53 6.70
CA LEU A 210 0.27 -5.45 5.79
C LEU A 210 1.39 -4.40 5.70
N SER A 211 1.36 -3.56 4.67
CA SER A 211 2.47 -2.66 4.31
C SER A 211 2.83 -1.64 5.40
N ASP A 212 1.86 -1.27 6.25
CA ASP A 212 2.07 -0.38 7.40
C ASP A 212 2.74 -1.08 8.61
N GLY A 213 2.91 -2.41 8.55
CA GLY A 213 3.42 -3.23 9.65
C GLY A 213 2.34 -3.68 10.63
N SER A 214 1.06 -3.46 10.31
CA SER A 214 -0.04 -4.10 11.03
C SER A 214 -0.20 -5.56 10.60
N VAL A 215 -0.85 -6.34 11.44
CA VAL A 215 -1.21 -7.74 11.16
C VAL A 215 -2.73 -7.87 11.23
N GLN A 216 -3.34 -8.35 10.16
CA GLN A 216 -4.80 -8.39 10.05
C GLN A 216 -5.28 -9.62 9.25
N TYR A 217 -6.58 -9.92 9.27
CA TYR A 217 -7.16 -10.94 8.38
C TYR A 217 -8.66 -10.70 8.09
N PRO A 218 -9.13 -10.94 6.85
CA PRO A 218 -10.50 -10.66 6.43
C PRO A 218 -11.44 -11.86 6.66
N ILE A 219 -12.60 -11.64 7.28
CA ILE A 219 -13.65 -12.66 7.46
C ILE A 219 -14.98 -12.15 6.92
N THR A 220 -15.53 -12.87 5.95
CA THR A 220 -16.88 -12.63 5.40
C THR A 220 -17.93 -13.50 6.11
N LYS A 221 -17.53 -14.71 6.53
CA LYS A 221 -18.40 -15.69 7.23
C LYS A 221 -17.83 -15.98 8.63
N PRO A 222 -18.37 -15.33 9.67
CA PRO A 222 -18.00 -15.56 11.06
C PRO A 222 -18.06 -17.03 11.44
N ARG A 223 -17.06 -17.50 12.20
CA ARG A 223 -16.93 -18.90 12.63
C ARG A 223 -15.96 -19.02 13.80
N GLU A 224 -16.16 -20.01 14.67
CA GLU A 224 -15.38 -20.20 15.91
C GLU A 224 -13.87 -20.05 15.75
N PRO A 225 -13.19 -20.80 14.87
CA PRO A 225 -11.74 -20.73 14.76
C PRO A 225 -11.20 -19.39 14.22
N CYS A 226 -12.08 -18.48 13.83
CA CYS A 226 -11.76 -17.24 13.12
C CYS A 226 -12.25 -15.98 13.86
N GLY A 227 -12.30 -16.05 15.19
CA GLY A 227 -12.74 -14.96 16.06
C GLY A 227 -14.13 -15.14 16.66
N GLY A 228 -14.76 -16.31 16.53
CA GLY A 228 -16.07 -16.61 17.12
C GLY A 228 -17.25 -16.50 16.14
N GLN A 229 -18.25 -17.38 16.30
CA GLN A 229 -19.46 -17.41 15.45
C GLN A 229 -20.34 -16.16 15.61
N ASN A 230 -20.35 -15.55 16.79
CA ASN A 230 -21.23 -14.42 17.12
C ASN A 230 -20.59 -13.05 16.81
N THR A 231 -19.62 -12.99 15.91
CA THR A 231 -18.94 -11.75 15.53
C THR A 231 -19.44 -11.21 14.20
N VAL A 232 -19.34 -9.89 13.99
CA VAL A 232 -19.74 -9.25 12.73
C VAL A 232 -18.69 -9.45 11.64
N PRO A 233 -19.04 -9.74 10.37
CA PRO A 233 -18.07 -9.79 9.28
C PRO A 233 -17.17 -8.54 9.23
N GLY A 234 -15.90 -8.71 8.88
CA GLY A 234 -14.95 -7.59 8.84
C GLY A 234 -13.50 -8.02 8.71
N VAL A 235 -12.64 -7.03 8.56
CA VAL A 235 -11.19 -7.19 8.70
C VAL A 235 -10.83 -7.14 10.18
N ARG A 236 -10.27 -8.24 10.69
CA ARG A 236 -9.87 -8.38 12.09
C ARG A 236 -8.47 -7.83 12.26
N ASN A 237 -8.31 -6.94 13.23
CA ASN A 237 -7.05 -6.26 13.50
C ASN A 237 -6.33 -6.92 14.69
N TYR A 238 -5.12 -7.43 14.48
CA TYR A 238 -4.24 -7.92 15.55
C TYR A 238 -3.30 -6.83 16.08
N GLY A 239 -3.25 -5.66 15.44
CA GLY A 239 -2.42 -4.53 15.81
C GLY A 239 -1.07 -4.51 15.11
N PHE A 240 -0.21 -3.60 15.58
CA PHE A 240 1.18 -3.48 15.16
C PHE A 240 2.05 -4.39 16.01
N TRP A 241 2.96 -5.11 15.35
CA TRP A 241 3.83 -6.08 15.98
C TRP A 241 5.30 -5.81 15.66
N ASP A 242 6.20 -6.41 16.45
CA ASP A 242 7.65 -6.29 16.26
C ASP A 242 8.04 -6.90 14.90
N LYS A 243 8.56 -6.05 14.00
CA LYS A 243 8.85 -6.40 12.61
C LYS A 243 9.96 -7.45 12.46
N ASP A 244 10.81 -7.61 13.47
CA ASP A 244 11.96 -8.52 13.47
C ASP A 244 11.62 -9.87 14.10
N LYS A 245 10.83 -9.85 15.19
CA LYS A 245 10.56 -11.03 16.03
C LYS A 245 9.25 -11.73 15.73
N SER A 246 8.18 -10.98 15.47
CA SER A 246 6.85 -11.55 15.29
C SER A 246 6.78 -12.28 13.96
N ARG A 247 6.04 -13.40 13.91
CA ARG A 247 5.92 -14.23 12.70
C ARG A 247 4.47 -14.49 12.35
N TYR A 248 4.13 -14.22 11.10
CA TYR A 248 2.78 -14.33 10.55
C TYR A 248 2.84 -14.80 9.08
N ASP A 249 1.68 -14.91 8.45
CA ASP A 249 1.58 -15.02 6.99
C ASP A 249 1.71 -13.59 6.38
N VAL A 250 1.41 -13.42 5.10
CA VAL A 250 1.38 -12.11 4.46
C VAL A 250 0.26 -12.02 3.44
N PHE A 251 -0.35 -10.83 3.32
CA PHE A 251 -1.20 -10.51 2.19
C PHE A 251 -0.37 -9.77 1.15
N CYS A 252 -0.23 -10.34 -0.03
CA CYS A 252 0.47 -9.72 -1.15
C CYS A 252 -0.53 -9.11 -2.11
N PHE A 253 -0.15 -8.00 -2.73
CA PHE A 253 -0.87 -7.33 -3.81
C PHE A 253 -0.07 -7.39 -5.10
N THR A 254 -0.72 -7.79 -6.18
CA THR A 254 -0.17 -7.74 -7.54
C THR A 254 -1.16 -7.09 -8.49
N SER A 255 -0.67 -6.64 -9.64
CA SER A 255 -1.44 -5.94 -10.67
C SER A 255 -1.37 -6.71 -11.99
N ASN A 256 -1.86 -6.12 -13.06
CA ASN A 256 -1.69 -6.66 -14.39
C ASN A 256 -0.19 -6.85 -14.72
N PHE A 257 0.11 -7.83 -15.58
CA PHE A 257 1.47 -8.09 -16.05
C PHE A 257 1.55 -7.90 -17.55
N ASN A 258 2.74 -7.57 -18.06
CA ASN A 258 3.01 -7.52 -19.49
C ASN A 258 3.59 -8.86 -19.97
N GLY A 259 2.73 -9.80 -20.33
CA GLY A 259 3.16 -11.12 -20.77
C GLY A 259 2.02 -12.11 -20.93
N ARG A 260 2.38 -13.36 -21.19
CA ARG A 260 1.48 -14.49 -21.35
C ARG A 260 1.63 -15.46 -20.18
N PHE A 261 0.57 -15.64 -19.41
CA PHE A 261 0.42 -16.73 -18.44
C PHE A 261 -0.36 -17.89 -19.07
N TYR A 262 0.13 -19.12 -18.92
CA TYR A 262 -0.53 -20.30 -19.51
C TYR A 262 -0.11 -21.60 -18.82
N TYR A 263 -0.95 -22.62 -18.96
CA TYR A 263 -0.61 -23.99 -18.60
C TYR A 263 0.11 -24.66 -19.78
N LEU A 264 1.30 -25.21 -19.55
CA LEU A 264 2.04 -25.91 -20.58
C LEU A 264 1.47 -27.33 -20.77
N ILE A 265 1.02 -27.63 -21.99
CA ILE A 265 0.53 -28.96 -22.35
C ILE A 265 1.74 -29.86 -22.59
N HIS A 266 1.92 -30.84 -21.70
CA HIS A 266 3.02 -31.80 -21.74
C HIS A 266 2.46 -33.24 -21.77
N PRO A 267 3.07 -34.19 -22.52
CA PRO A 267 2.55 -35.56 -22.66
C PRO A 267 2.50 -36.34 -21.33
N THR A 268 3.38 -36.01 -20.39
CA THR A 268 3.44 -36.63 -19.06
C THR A 268 3.37 -35.59 -17.95
N LYS A 269 3.03 -36.03 -16.74
CA LYS A 269 3.23 -35.23 -15.52
C LYS A 269 4.73 -35.10 -15.22
N LEU A 270 5.07 -34.07 -14.46
CA LEU A 270 6.44 -33.58 -14.29
C LEU A 270 6.82 -33.50 -12.80
N THR A 271 8.09 -33.78 -12.50
CA THR A 271 8.71 -33.32 -11.26
C THR A 271 8.82 -31.79 -11.26
N TYR A 272 9.16 -31.18 -10.12
CA TYR A 272 9.36 -29.73 -10.08
C TYR A 272 10.49 -29.28 -11.03
N ASP A 273 11.63 -29.98 -11.03
CA ASP A 273 12.79 -29.60 -11.85
C ASP A 273 12.50 -29.80 -13.36
N GLU A 274 11.79 -30.87 -13.72
CA GLU A 274 11.32 -31.09 -15.09
C GLU A 274 10.32 -30.00 -15.52
N ALA A 275 9.44 -29.55 -14.62
CA ALA A 275 8.49 -28.48 -14.86
C ALA A 275 9.20 -27.14 -15.15
N VAL A 276 10.21 -26.79 -14.36
CA VAL A 276 11.04 -25.60 -14.60
C VAL A 276 11.71 -25.69 -15.97
N GLN A 277 12.34 -26.83 -16.27
CA GLN A 277 13.04 -27.01 -17.55
C GLN A 277 12.08 -27.01 -18.75
N ALA A 278 10.87 -27.55 -18.59
CA ALA A 278 9.86 -27.54 -19.65
C ALA A 278 9.43 -26.12 -20.02
N CYS A 279 9.23 -25.22 -19.04
CA CYS A 279 8.97 -23.81 -19.34
C CYS A 279 10.15 -23.14 -20.04
N LEU A 280 11.38 -23.40 -19.60
CA LEU A 280 12.59 -22.83 -20.22
C LEU A 280 12.77 -23.29 -21.67
N ASN A 281 12.56 -24.58 -21.94
CA ASN A 281 12.61 -25.13 -23.30
C ASN A 281 11.55 -24.52 -24.22
N ASP A 282 10.43 -24.07 -23.65
CA ASP A 282 9.38 -23.32 -24.36
C ASP A 282 9.65 -21.80 -24.37
N GLY A 283 10.86 -21.33 -24.04
CA GLY A 283 11.19 -19.90 -24.06
C GLY A 283 10.38 -19.07 -23.05
N ALA A 284 10.00 -19.67 -21.93
CA ALA A 284 9.26 -19.07 -20.84
C ALA A 284 9.93 -19.38 -19.49
N GLN A 285 9.41 -18.81 -18.41
CA GLN A 285 9.82 -19.14 -17.05
C GLN A 285 8.67 -19.85 -16.34
N ILE A 286 8.96 -20.62 -15.29
CA ILE A 286 7.89 -21.12 -14.42
C ILE A 286 7.15 -19.94 -13.79
N ALA A 287 5.82 -19.98 -13.81
CA ALA A 287 5.01 -18.85 -13.37
C ALA A 287 5.07 -18.66 -11.85
N LYS A 288 5.03 -17.41 -11.42
CA LYS A 288 4.98 -17.00 -10.01
C LYS A 288 3.56 -17.03 -9.46
N VAL A 289 3.44 -17.03 -8.13
CA VAL A 289 2.13 -17.02 -7.46
C VAL A 289 1.33 -15.75 -7.77
N GLY A 290 1.96 -14.57 -7.79
CA GLY A 290 1.25 -13.34 -8.16
C GLY A 290 0.66 -13.43 -9.57
N GLN A 291 1.38 -14.00 -10.53
CA GLN A 291 0.94 -14.13 -11.92
C GLN A 291 -0.30 -15.02 -12.08
N ILE A 292 -0.42 -16.14 -11.36
CA ILE A 292 -1.64 -16.97 -11.40
C ILE A 292 -2.84 -16.21 -10.79
N PHE A 293 -2.64 -15.43 -9.71
CA PHE A 293 -3.72 -14.63 -9.12
C PHE A 293 -4.16 -13.49 -10.03
N ALA A 294 -3.21 -12.79 -10.66
CA ALA A 294 -3.50 -11.75 -11.64
C ALA A 294 -4.24 -12.32 -12.86
N ALA A 295 -3.76 -13.44 -13.42
CA ALA A 295 -4.40 -14.10 -14.55
C ALA A 295 -5.83 -14.56 -14.22
N TRP A 296 -6.03 -15.16 -13.05
CA TRP A 296 -7.34 -15.61 -12.58
C TRP A 296 -8.33 -14.44 -12.38
N LYS A 297 -7.90 -13.38 -11.67
CA LYS A 297 -8.79 -12.28 -11.26
C LYS A 297 -9.02 -11.25 -12.35
N LEU A 298 -7.96 -10.86 -13.07
CA LEU A 298 -7.98 -9.75 -14.03
C LEU A 298 -8.25 -10.22 -15.46
N LEU A 299 -7.74 -11.41 -15.82
CA LEU A 299 -7.87 -11.97 -17.18
C LEU A 299 -8.92 -13.09 -17.27
N GLY A 300 -9.55 -13.47 -16.15
CA GLY A 300 -10.55 -14.53 -16.10
C GLY A 300 -10.01 -15.91 -16.45
N TYR A 301 -8.71 -16.14 -16.27
CA TYR A 301 -8.05 -17.39 -16.62
C TYR A 301 -8.57 -18.55 -15.76
N ASP A 302 -9.08 -19.58 -16.43
CA ASP A 302 -9.74 -20.71 -15.80
C ASP A 302 -9.15 -22.04 -16.30
N ARG A 303 -8.63 -22.86 -15.37
CA ARG A 303 -8.04 -24.16 -15.66
C ARG A 303 -8.17 -25.10 -14.46
N CYS A 304 -8.75 -26.27 -14.70
CA CYS A 304 -8.92 -27.32 -13.68
C CYS A 304 -7.80 -28.36 -13.70
N ASP A 305 -6.56 -27.89 -13.87
CA ASP A 305 -5.37 -28.74 -13.87
C ASP A 305 -4.38 -28.20 -12.84
N ALA A 306 -4.05 -29.03 -11.86
CA ALA A 306 -3.01 -28.73 -10.88
C ALA A 306 -1.64 -28.65 -11.56
N GLY A 307 -0.90 -27.57 -11.29
CA GLY A 307 0.42 -27.33 -11.85
C GLY A 307 1.37 -26.65 -10.88
N TRP A 308 2.65 -26.91 -11.07
CA TRP A 308 3.75 -26.28 -10.34
C TRP A 308 3.83 -24.78 -10.62
N LEU A 309 4.21 -24.02 -9.60
CA LEU A 309 4.60 -22.61 -9.64
C LEU A 309 6.01 -22.43 -9.06
N ALA A 310 6.59 -21.25 -9.27
CA ALA A 310 7.97 -20.92 -8.91
C ALA A 310 8.31 -21.09 -7.42
N ASP A 311 7.34 -20.94 -6.51
CA ASP A 311 7.52 -21.16 -5.06
C ASP A 311 7.58 -22.66 -4.69
N GLY A 312 7.42 -23.56 -5.67
CA GLY A 312 7.29 -24.99 -5.45
C GLY A 312 5.93 -25.41 -4.89
N SER A 313 4.94 -24.51 -4.85
CA SER A 313 3.56 -24.89 -4.59
C SER A 313 2.90 -25.46 -5.85
N VAL A 314 1.81 -26.19 -5.63
CA VAL A 314 0.92 -26.64 -6.68
C VAL A 314 -0.42 -25.96 -6.52
N ARG A 315 -0.88 -25.29 -7.59
CA ARG A 315 -2.15 -24.54 -7.59
C ARG A 315 -2.91 -24.74 -8.90
N TYR A 316 -4.18 -24.32 -8.93
CA TYR A 316 -4.95 -24.19 -10.17
C TYR A 316 -6.03 -23.10 -10.03
N PRO A 317 -6.27 -22.28 -11.06
CA PRO A 317 -7.23 -21.18 -11.01
C PRO A 317 -8.60 -21.58 -11.55
N ILE A 318 -9.68 -21.28 -10.82
CA ILE A 318 -11.06 -21.46 -11.29
C ILE A 318 -11.77 -20.10 -11.24
N SER A 319 -12.08 -19.54 -12.40
CA SER A 319 -12.88 -18.32 -12.51
C SER A 319 -14.37 -18.64 -12.67
N ARG A 320 -14.71 -19.84 -13.16
CA ARG A 320 -16.09 -20.33 -13.34
C ARG A 320 -16.33 -21.60 -12.51
N PRO A 321 -16.97 -21.47 -11.32
CA PRO A 321 -17.24 -22.58 -10.43
C PRO A 321 -17.96 -23.76 -11.12
N ARG A 322 -17.52 -24.98 -10.83
CA ARG A 322 -18.06 -26.24 -11.37
C ARG A 322 -17.71 -27.44 -10.51
N ARG A 323 -18.60 -28.44 -10.49
CA ARG A 323 -18.61 -29.58 -9.54
C ARG A 323 -17.28 -30.33 -9.38
N ARG A 324 -16.52 -30.58 -10.46
CA ARG A 324 -15.29 -31.38 -10.41
C ARG A 324 -14.03 -30.60 -10.02
N CYS A 325 -14.13 -29.27 -9.91
CA CYS A 325 -12.98 -28.38 -9.79
C CYS A 325 -13.10 -27.46 -8.58
N SER A 326 -14.20 -26.72 -8.52
CA SER A 326 -14.51 -25.80 -7.45
C SER A 326 -16.03 -25.57 -7.46
N PRO A 327 -16.81 -26.33 -6.66
CA PRO A 327 -18.26 -26.35 -6.81
C PRO A 327 -18.94 -25.00 -6.60
N THR A 328 -18.43 -24.18 -5.68
CA THR A 328 -19.14 -23.01 -5.15
C THR A 328 -18.43 -21.68 -5.35
N GLU A 329 -17.12 -21.67 -5.58
CA GLU A 329 -16.31 -20.45 -5.48
C GLU A 329 -15.34 -20.30 -6.64
N ALA A 330 -15.19 -19.08 -7.13
CA ALA A 330 -14.08 -18.72 -7.99
C ALA A 330 -12.86 -18.48 -7.09
N ALA A 331 -11.76 -19.20 -7.31
CA ALA A 331 -10.56 -19.09 -6.50
C ALA A 331 -9.35 -19.69 -7.21
N VAL A 332 -8.16 -19.24 -6.82
CA VAL A 332 -6.92 -20.01 -7.02
C VAL A 332 -6.85 -21.05 -5.92
N ARG A 333 -7.05 -22.32 -6.28
CA ARG A 333 -7.03 -23.45 -5.34
C ARG A 333 -5.58 -23.86 -5.05
N PHE A 334 -5.26 -23.95 -3.77
CA PHE A 334 -3.97 -24.40 -3.27
C PHE A 334 -4.03 -25.90 -2.96
N VAL A 335 -3.17 -26.69 -3.59
CA VAL A 335 -3.07 -28.15 -3.37
C VAL A 335 -2.08 -28.45 -2.24
N GLY A 336 -0.97 -27.72 -2.17
CA GLY A 336 0.07 -27.93 -1.17
C GLY A 336 1.47 -27.63 -1.69
N PHE A 337 2.46 -28.02 -0.87
CA PHE A 337 3.87 -28.11 -1.24
C PHE A 337 4.29 -29.59 -1.29
N PRO A 338 3.94 -30.33 -2.36
CA PRO A 338 4.26 -31.75 -2.47
C PRO A 338 5.77 -32.01 -2.65
N ASP A 339 6.18 -33.27 -2.50
CA ASP A 339 7.57 -33.65 -2.79
C ASP A 339 7.90 -33.36 -4.26
N LYS A 340 8.97 -32.58 -4.46
CA LYS A 340 9.46 -32.13 -5.76
C LYS A 340 9.88 -33.29 -6.67
N LYS A 341 10.16 -34.47 -6.13
CA LYS A 341 10.61 -35.66 -6.88
C LYS A 341 9.47 -36.44 -7.54
N HIS A 342 8.21 -36.18 -7.17
CA HIS A 342 7.08 -36.94 -7.71
C HIS A 342 6.52 -36.32 -9.00
N LYS A 343 6.28 -37.17 -10.01
CA LYS A 343 5.72 -36.79 -11.32
C LYS A 343 4.20 -36.77 -11.31
N LEU A 344 3.59 -35.83 -10.59
CA LEU A 344 2.13 -35.81 -10.36
C LEU A 344 1.41 -34.64 -11.05
N TYR A 345 2.11 -33.55 -11.34
CA TYR A 345 1.49 -32.30 -11.73
C TYR A 345 2.01 -31.80 -13.08
N GLY A 346 1.25 -30.90 -13.72
CA GLY A 346 1.78 -30.14 -14.86
C GLY A 346 2.50 -28.88 -14.39
N VAL A 347 2.58 -27.87 -15.26
CA VAL A 347 3.26 -26.62 -14.93
C VAL A 347 2.54 -25.42 -15.54
N TYR A 348 2.52 -24.32 -14.80
CA TYR A 348 2.15 -23.02 -15.33
C TYR A 348 3.42 -22.26 -15.71
N CYS A 349 3.46 -21.71 -16.91
CA CYS A 349 4.58 -20.93 -17.42
C CYS A 349 4.15 -19.48 -17.65
N PHE A 350 5.13 -18.59 -17.63
CA PHE A 350 4.98 -17.18 -17.92
C PHE A 350 6.03 -16.72 -18.93
N ARG A 351 5.60 -16.04 -19.98
CA ARG A 351 6.46 -15.44 -21.00
C ARG A 351 6.23 -13.93 -21.04
N ALA A 352 7.22 -13.14 -20.66
CA ALA A 352 7.12 -11.68 -20.76
C ALA A 352 7.02 -11.25 -22.24
N TYR A 353 6.26 -10.18 -22.50
CA TYR A 353 6.32 -9.49 -23.79
C TYR A 353 7.42 -8.43 -23.69
N ASN A 354 8.41 -8.51 -24.57
CA ASN A 354 9.50 -7.54 -24.64
C ASN A 354 9.01 -6.18 -25.12
#